data_AF-A0AAV2ZJW0-F1
#
_entry.id   AF-A0AAV2ZJW0-F1
#
_cell.length_a   1.000
_cell.length_b   1.000
_cell.length_c   1.000
_cell.angle_alpha   90.00
_cell.angle_beta   90.00
_cell.angle_gamma   90.00
#
_symmetry.space_group_name_H-M   'P 1'
#
loop_
_entity.id
_entity.type
_entity.pdbx_description
1 polymer ?
#
loop_
_entity_poly.entity_id
_entity_poly.type
_entity_poly.pdbx_seq_one_letter_code
_entity_poly.pdbx_strand_id
1 'polypeptide(L)'
;HGFHSLPHFNIRGGSASMDLDSWMEMAMEERLLANITAYIKLERQLMKVIEEQTESLLHGEKDLHGGLHNLLQQVTTLRAQLEQLGTTMGLKIESEEGIDEVDSESGSMFERKVRGYHVLRELSMWTVRSVRDLQKL
;
A
#
# COMPACT_ATOMS: atom_id res chain seq x y z
N HIS A 1 23.84 11.29 -16.26
CA HIS A 1 22.66 10.57 -16.77
C HIS A 1 22.08 9.80 -15.60
N GLY A 2 20.93 10.04 -15.00
CA GLY A 2 19.71 10.71 -15.43
C GLY A 2 18.57 9.79 -14.94
N PHE A 3 18.29 9.79 -13.62
CA PHE A 3 17.26 8.96 -12.96
C PHE A 3 15.81 9.28 -13.41
N HIS A 4 15.65 10.06 -14.47
CA HIS A 4 14.37 10.58 -14.96
C HIS A 4 13.72 9.72 -16.06
N SER A 5 14.29 8.57 -16.41
CA SER A 5 13.75 7.68 -17.45
C SER A 5 13.56 6.25 -16.98
N LEU A 6 13.03 6.06 -15.78
CA LEU A 6 12.27 4.83 -15.51
C LEU A 6 10.82 5.13 -15.92
N PRO A 7 10.34 4.62 -17.07
CA PRO A 7 8.94 4.75 -17.41
C PRO A 7 8.13 4.02 -16.31
N HIS A 8 6.93 4.51 -16.01
CA HIS A 8 5.97 3.91 -15.05
C HIS A 8 6.13 4.22 -13.55
N PHE A 9 7.23 4.83 -13.08
CA PHE A 9 7.34 5.19 -11.66
C PHE A 9 7.02 6.66 -11.42
N ASN A 10 5.79 6.94 -11.00
CA ASN A 10 5.50 8.22 -10.39
C ASN A 10 6.24 8.31 -9.04
N ILE A 11 7.49 8.77 -9.08
CA ILE A 11 8.33 9.07 -7.90
C ILE A 11 7.73 10.22 -7.06
N ARG A 12 6.74 10.95 -7.62
CA ARG A 12 6.13 12.12 -7.02
C ARG A 12 4.79 11.76 -6.38
N GLY A 13 4.88 11.25 -5.15
CA GLY A 13 3.78 11.26 -4.17
C GLY A 13 2.65 10.27 -4.47
N GLY A 14 2.68 9.12 -3.79
CA GLY A 14 1.45 8.35 -3.59
C GLY A 14 0.36 9.20 -2.94
N SER A 15 -0.89 8.73 -2.90
CA SER A 15 -2.00 9.44 -2.25
C SER A 15 -1.69 9.84 -0.80
N ALA A 16 -0.76 9.13 -0.15
CA ALA A 16 -0.20 9.50 1.15
C ALA A 16 0.54 10.86 1.20
N SER A 17 0.84 11.49 0.07
CA SER A 17 1.64 12.73 -0.04
C SER A 17 0.87 14.01 0.27
N MET A 18 -0.45 13.92 0.44
CA MET A 18 -1.24 15.03 0.96
C MET A 18 -0.65 15.49 2.31
N ASP A 19 -0.52 16.80 2.49
CA ASP A 19 -0.02 17.36 3.75
C ASP A 19 -0.99 17.09 4.91
N LEU A 20 -0.48 17.22 6.12
CA LEU A 20 -1.26 16.88 7.31
C LEU A 20 -2.45 17.81 7.52
N ASP A 21 -2.33 19.09 7.21
CA ASP A 21 -3.37 20.08 7.47
C ASP A 21 -4.55 19.82 6.52
N SER A 22 -4.27 19.68 5.22
CA SER A 22 -5.27 19.29 4.22
C SER A 22 -5.96 17.96 4.56
N TRP A 23 -5.19 16.97 5.05
CA TRP A 23 -5.75 15.68 5.47
C TRP A 23 -6.70 15.83 6.67
N MET A 24 -6.36 16.69 7.62
CA MET A 24 -7.16 16.89 8.82
C MET A 24 -8.44 17.69 8.56
N GLU A 25 -8.50 18.48 7.48
CA GLU A 25 -9.70 19.20 7.05
C GLU A 25 -10.75 18.29 6.40
N MET A 26 -10.37 17.12 5.90
CA MET A 26 -11.31 16.14 5.33
C MET A 26 -12.31 15.64 6.37
N ALA A 27 -13.49 15.20 5.92
CA ALA A 27 -14.44 14.51 6.79
C ALA A 27 -13.87 13.17 7.26
N MET A 28 -14.33 12.67 8.41
CA MET A 28 -13.84 11.39 8.96
C MET A 28 -14.13 10.23 8.00
N GLU A 29 -15.30 10.26 7.39
CA GLU A 29 -15.78 9.31 6.39
C GLU A 29 -14.89 9.29 5.15
N GLU A 30 -14.49 10.47 4.67
CA GLU A 30 -13.59 10.63 3.53
C GLU A 30 -12.20 10.09 3.83
N ARG A 31 -11.67 10.39 5.03
CA ARG A 31 -10.40 9.83 5.49
C ARG A 31 -10.45 8.32 5.62
N LEU A 32 -11.55 7.77 6.16
CA LEU A 32 -11.72 6.34 6.33
C LEU A 32 -11.77 5.63 4.97
N LEU A 33 -12.55 6.15 4.02
CA LEU A 33 -12.59 5.62 2.65
C LEU A 33 -11.21 5.67 1.99
N ALA A 34 -10.51 6.80 2.10
CA ALA A 34 -9.16 6.93 1.54
C ALA A 34 -8.15 5.95 2.17
N ASN A 35 -8.23 5.70 3.49
CA ASN A 35 -7.43 4.65 4.15
C ASN A 35 -7.78 3.26 3.58
N ILE A 36 -9.06 2.91 3.47
CA ILE A 36 -9.50 1.60 2.92
C ILE A 36 -8.97 1.40 1.49
N THR A 37 -9.19 2.38 0.60
CA THR A 37 -8.71 2.32 -0.79
C THR A 37 -7.19 2.16 -0.87
N ALA A 38 -6.46 2.86 0.00
CA ALA A 38 -5.01 2.73 0.07
C ALA A 38 -4.57 1.32 0.46
N TYR A 39 -5.17 0.72 1.50
CA TYR A 39 -4.81 -0.64 1.92
C TYR A 39 -5.20 -1.70 0.90
N ILE A 40 -6.31 -1.56 0.16
CA ILE A 40 -6.64 -2.44 -0.97
C ILE A 40 -5.51 -2.43 -2.01
N LYS A 41 -5.07 -1.23 -2.41
CA LYS A 41 -4.00 -1.08 -3.40
C LYS A 41 -2.67 -1.65 -2.88
N LEU A 42 -2.31 -1.31 -1.64
CA LEU A 42 -1.05 -1.74 -1.04
C LEU A 42 -0.97 -3.24 -0.80
N GLU A 43 -2.08 -3.88 -0.42
CA GLU A 43 -2.16 -5.34 -0.29
C GLU A 43 -1.80 -6.02 -1.61
N ARG A 44 -2.39 -5.57 -2.73
CA ARG A 44 -2.10 -6.10 -4.07
C ARG A 44 -0.65 -5.89 -4.49
N GLN A 45 -0.13 -4.69 -4.27
CA GLN A 45 1.26 -4.39 -4.58
C GLN A 45 2.23 -5.22 -3.71
N LEU A 46 1.90 -5.46 -2.44
CA LEU A 46 2.69 -6.28 -1.55
C LEU A 46 2.67 -7.76 -1.95
N MET A 47 1.51 -8.29 -2.38
CA MET A 47 1.43 -9.63 -2.97
C MET A 47 2.36 -9.75 -4.18
N LYS A 48 2.36 -8.76 -5.08
CA LYS A 48 3.26 -8.76 -6.24
C LYS A 48 4.73 -8.75 -5.82
N VAL A 49 5.10 -7.96 -4.82
CA VAL A 49 6.47 -7.93 -4.29
C VAL A 49 6.87 -9.30 -3.74
N ILE A 50 5.97 -9.99 -3.02
CA ILE A 50 6.22 -11.33 -2.50
C ILE A 50 6.41 -12.35 -3.62
N GLU A 51 5.58 -12.32 -4.67
CA GLU A 51 5.73 -13.17 -5.86
C GLU A 51 7.10 -12.96 -6.52
N GLU A 52 7.48 -11.71 -6.78
CA GLU A 52 8.76 -11.34 -7.41
C GLU A 52 9.97 -11.77 -6.57
N GLN A 53 9.87 -11.69 -5.25
CA GLN A 53 10.90 -12.16 -4.33
C GLN A 53 11.00 -13.69 -4.35
N THR A 54 9.87 -14.38 -4.42
CA THR A 54 9.78 -15.85 -4.46
C THR A 54 10.47 -16.41 -5.71
N GLU A 55 10.29 -15.77 -6.87
CA GLU A 55 10.99 -16.14 -8.11
C GLU A 55 12.52 -15.92 -8.01
N SER A 56 12.96 -15.01 -7.14
CA SER A 56 14.36 -14.64 -6.97
C SER A 56 15.10 -15.39 -5.84
N LEU A 57 14.44 -16.38 -5.21
CA LEU A 57 14.87 -17.15 -4.00
C LEU A 57 16.17 -17.98 -4.15
N LEU A 58 17.12 -17.55 -4.96
CA LEU A 58 18.43 -18.18 -5.10
C LEU A 58 19.39 -17.89 -3.94
N HIS A 59 19.13 -16.92 -3.05
CA HIS A 59 20.12 -16.52 -2.03
C HIS A 59 19.50 -16.17 -0.66
N GLY A 60 19.49 -17.11 0.30
CA GLY A 60 19.62 -16.85 1.75
C GLY A 60 18.59 -15.97 2.50
N GLU A 61 17.65 -15.30 1.85
CA GLU A 61 16.78 -14.26 2.43
C GLU A 61 15.50 -14.80 3.09
N LYS A 62 15.57 -15.93 3.80
CA LYS A 62 14.40 -16.58 4.44
C LYS A 62 13.68 -15.66 5.43
N ASP A 63 14.42 -14.85 6.18
CA ASP A 63 13.86 -13.95 7.19
C ASP A 63 13.06 -12.80 6.56
N LEU A 64 13.54 -12.26 5.43
CA LEU A 64 12.83 -11.22 4.69
C LEU A 64 11.52 -11.75 4.13
N HIS A 65 11.54 -12.95 3.53
CA HIS A 65 10.34 -13.59 2.98
C HIS A 65 9.29 -13.84 4.07
N GLY A 66 9.69 -14.40 5.23
CA GLY A 66 8.80 -14.57 6.38
C GLY A 66 8.25 -13.23 6.90
N GLY A 67 9.08 -12.19 6.95
CA GLY A 67 8.68 -10.85 7.34
C GLY A 67 7.63 -10.24 6.39
N LEU A 68 7.79 -10.39 5.08
CA LEU A 68 6.84 -9.89 4.09
C LEU A 68 5.49 -10.61 4.15
N HIS A 69 5.47 -11.93 4.36
CA HIS A 69 4.22 -12.67 4.54
C HIS A 69 3.48 -12.26 5.83
N ASN A 70 4.20 -12.10 6.93
CA ASN A 70 3.62 -11.60 8.18
C ASN A 70 3.07 -10.18 8.02
N LEU A 71 3.75 -9.34 7.25
CA LEU A 71 3.29 -7.99 6.95
C LEU A 71 2.02 -8.03 6.08
N LEU A 72 1.96 -8.88 5.05
CA LEU A 72 0.78 -9.06 4.23
C LEU A 72 -0.43 -9.44 5.09
N GLN A 73 -0.29 -10.43 5.98
CA GLN A 73 -1.38 -10.84 6.87
C GLN A 73 -1.87 -9.68 7.76
N GLN A 74 -0.97 -8.86 8.28
CA GLN A 74 -1.32 -7.68 9.07
C GLN A 74 -2.08 -6.64 8.23
N VAL A 75 -1.63 -6.39 6.99
CA VAL A 75 -2.30 -5.48 6.06
C VAL A 75 -3.70 -5.95 5.70
N THR A 76 -3.86 -7.24 5.34
CA THR A 76 -5.17 -7.85 5.05
C THR A 76 -6.11 -7.72 6.25
N THR A 77 -5.59 -7.98 7.46
CA THR A 77 -6.39 -7.88 8.69
C THR A 77 -6.83 -6.44 8.97
N LEU A 78 -5.90 -5.48 8.88
CA LEU A 78 -6.20 -4.07 9.11
C LEU A 78 -7.19 -3.54 8.08
N ARG A 79 -7.02 -3.88 6.80
CA ARG A 79 -7.97 -3.52 5.75
C ARG A 79 -9.37 -4.01 6.10
N ALA A 80 -9.52 -5.29 6.41
CA ALA A 80 -10.81 -5.88 6.75
C ALA A 80 -11.45 -5.16 7.97
N GLN A 81 -10.67 -4.80 8.99
CA GLN A 81 -11.16 -4.05 10.14
C GLN A 81 -11.65 -2.66 9.77
N LEU A 82 -10.91 -1.93 8.92
CA LEU A 82 -11.32 -0.61 8.42
C LEU A 82 -12.59 -0.70 7.56
N GLU A 83 -12.72 -1.74 6.74
CA GLU A 83 -13.93 -1.99 5.95
C GLU A 83 -15.15 -2.28 6.83
N GLN A 84 -14.99 -3.07 7.90
CA GLN A 84 -16.06 -3.32 8.86
C GLN A 84 -16.49 -2.02 9.58
N LEU A 85 -15.52 -1.18 9.96
CA LEU A 85 -15.79 0.13 10.53
C LEU A 85 -16.56 1.01 9.54
N GLY A 86 -16.10 1.10 8.29
CA GLY A 86 -16.76 1.88 7.25
C GLY A 86 -18.18 1.41 6.98
N THR A 87 -18.40 0.10 6.93
CA THR A 87 -19.74 -0.51 6.80
C THR A 87 -20.64 -0.14 7.98
N THR A 88 -20.11 -0.16 9.21
CA THR A 88 -20.85 0.23 10.43
C THR A 88 -21.25 1.70 10.40
N MET A 89 -20.43 2.56 9.79
CA MET A 89 -20.71 3.98 9.58
C MET A 89 -21.63 4.25 8.36
N GLY A 90 -22.08 3.21 7.65
CA GLY A 90 -22.96 3.34 6.48
C GLY A 90 -22.23 3.78 5.20
N LEU A 91 -20.90 3.66 5.15
CA LEU A 91 -20.11 4.01 3.98
C LEU A 91 -20.24 2.93 2.91
N LYS A 92 -20.45 3.36 1.66
CA LYS A 92 -20.39 2.48 0.51
C LYS A 92 -18.93 2.29 0.10
N ILE A 93 -18.37 1.14 0.45
CA ILE A 93 -17.03 0.76 0.05
C ILE A 93 -17.12 0.23 -1.38
N GLU A 94 -16.44 0.89 -2.32
CA GLU A 94 -16.39 0.43 -3.70
C GLU A 94 -15.60 -0.87 -3.77
N SER A 95 -16.20 -1.90 -4.40
CA SER A 95 -15.54 -3.17 -4.64
C SER A 95 -14.28 -2.97 -5.48
N GLU A 96 -13.34 -3.85 -5.24
CA GLU A 96 -12.00 -4.04 -5.79
C GLU A 96 -11.81 -3.92 -7.34
N GLU A 97 -12.87 -3.70 -8.11
CA GLU A 97 -12.99 -3.86 -9.57
C GLU A 97 -12.46 -2.66 -10.40
N GLY A 98 -12.00 -1.58 -9.79
CA GLY A 98 -11.58 -0.35 -10.49
C GLY A 98 -10.17 0.16 -10.19
N ILE A 99 -9.38 -0.58 -9.40
CA ILE A 99 -8.01 -0.15 -9.04
C ILE A 99 -7.06 -0.74 -10.06
N ASP A 100 -6.32 0.13 -10.77
CA ASP A 100 -5.34 -0.17 -11.81
C ASP A 100 -4.60 -1.49 -11.56
N GLU A 101 -4.53 -2.33 -12.60
CA GLU A 101 -3.70 -3.53 -12.61
C GLU A 101 -2.27 -3.15 -12.21
N VAL A 102 -1.70 -3.92 -11.28
CA VAL A 102 -0.28 -3.78 -10.96
C VAL A 102 0.49 -4.15 -12.23
N ASP A 103 1.17 -3.17 -12.80
CA ASP A 103 1.89 -3.27 -14.07
C ASP A 103 2.67 -4.60 -14.14
N SER A 104 2.29 -5.43 -15.11
CA SER A 104 2.71 -6.83 -15.21
C SER A 104 4.09 -6.99 -15.84
N GLU A 105 4.74 -5.91 -16.26
CA GLU A 105 6.08 -5.98 -16.82
C GLU A 105 7.13 -6.29 -15.74
N SER A 106 7.71 -7.48 -15.89
CA SER A 106 8.84 -7.97 -15.10
C SER A 106 10.10 -7.15 -15.41
N GLY A 107 10.15 -5.95 -14.83
CA GLY A 107 11.36 -5.12 -14.78
C GLY A 107 12.55 -5.89 -14.19
N SER A 108 13.75 -5.37 -14.44
CA SER A 108 15.01 -5.86 -13.89
C SER A 108 14.94 -6.10 -12.37
N MET A 109 15.85 -6.94 -11.83
CA MET A 109 15.93 -7.20 -10.39
C MET A 109 16.07 -5.90 -9.57
N PHE A 110 16.76 -4.89 -10.11
CA PHE A 110 16.87 -3.58 -9.49
C PHE A 110 15.51 -2.87 -9.41
N GLU A 111 14.74 -2.84 -10.50
CA GLU A 111 13.40 -2.23 -10.52
C GLU A 111 12.43 -2.94 -9.59
N ARG A 112 12.48 -4.29 -9.53
CA ARG A 112 11.73 -5.09 -8.55
C ARG A 112 12.04 -4.68 -7.11
N LYS A 113 13.33 -4.53 -6.76
CA LYS A 113 13.76 -4.10 -5.42
C LYS A 113 13.30 -2.67 -5.10
N VAL A 114 13.41 -1.76 -6.06
CA VAL A 114 12.95 -0.37 -5.92
C VAL A 114 11.43 -0.32 -5.71
N ARG A 115 10.65 -1.12 -6.47
CA ARG A 115 9.20 -1.28 -6.24
C ARG A 115 8.89 -1.75 -4.83
N GLY A 116 9.53 -2.84 -4.38
CA GLY A 116 9.35 -3.36 -3.03
C GLY A 116 9.60 -2.30 -1.96
N TYR A 117 10.69 -1.55 -2.10
CA TYR A 117 10.99 -0.42 -1.20
C TYR A 117 9.88 0.65 -1.20
N HIS A 118 9.37 1.03 -2.37
CA HIS A 118 8.31 2.03 -2.47
C HIS A 118 7.00 1.57 -1.83
N VAL A 119 6.59 0.32 -2.05
CA VAL A 119 5.40 -0.27 -1.43
C VAL A 119 5.53 -0.25 0.09
N LEU A 120 6.67 -0.70 0.63
CA LEU A 120 6.90 -0.70 2.08
C LEU A 120 6.94 0.73 2.66
N ARG A 121 7.56 1.68 1.96
CA ARG A 121 7.57 3.08 2.35
C ARG A 121 6.16 3.68 2.35
N GLU A 122 5.37 3.45 1.31
CA GLU A 122 3.99 3.93 1.24
C GLU A 122 3.12 3.32 2.33
N LEU A 123 3.27 2.02 2.60
CA LEU A 123 2.59 1.35 3.70
C LEU A 123 2.93 1.97 5.06
N SER A 124 4.19 2.29 5.33
CA SER A 124 4.59 2.94 6.58
C SER A 124 3.92 4.31 6.78
N MET A 125 3.79 5.10 5.70
CA MET A 125 3.17 6.43 5.75
C MET A 125 1.68 6.31 6.01
N TRP A 126 1.00 5.39 5.32
CA TRP A 126 -0.41 5.11 5.55
C TRP A 126 -0.67 4.58 6.96
N THR A 127 0.19 3.70 7.48
CA THR A 127 0.05 3.17 8.85
C THR A 127 0.07 4.29 9.89
N VAL A 128 1.03 5.22 9.81
CA VAL A 128 1.10 6.37 10.74
C VAL A 128 -0.16 7.23 10.65
N ARG A 129 -0.67 7.45 9.43
CA ARG A 129 -1.89 8.20 9.19
C ARG A 129 -3.12 7.51 9.78
N SER A 130 -3.32 6.22 9.48
CA SER A 130 -4.45 5.44 9.99
C SER A 130 -4.45 5.35 11.51
N VAL A 131 -3.29 5.12 12.15
CA VAL A 131 -3.20 5.10 13.61
C VAL A 131 -3.62 6.44 14.21
N ARG A 132 -3.20 7.56 13.62
CA ARG A 132 -3.61 8.89 14.06
C ARG A 132 -5.12 9.11 13.92
N ASP A 133 -5.70 8.69 12.80
CA ASP A 133 -7.14 8.84 12.56
C ASP A 133 -7.96 7.98 13.54
N LEU A 134 -7.54 6.73 13.76
CA LEU A 134 -8.19 5.81 14.70
C LEU A 134 -8.11 6.26 16.17
N GLN A 135 -7.03 6.95 16.57
CA GLN A 135 -6.91 7.55 17.91
C GLN A 135 -7.90 8.70 18.15
N LYS A 136 -8.52 9.24 17.10
CA LYS A 136 -9.46 10.35 17.16
C LYS A 136 -10.93 9.93 16.99
N LEU A 137 -11.19 8.64 16.79
CA LEU A 137 -12.54 8.06 16.85
C LEU A 137 -13.02 7.99 18.30
#